data_AF-A0A2M9AQX2-F1
#
_entry.id   AF-A0A2M9AQX2-F1
#
_cell.length_a   1.000
_cell.length_b   1.000
_cell.length_c   1.000
_cell.angle_alpha   90.00
_cell.angle_beta   90.00
_cell.angle_gamma   90.00
#
_symmetry.space_group_name_H-M   'P 1'
#
loop_
_entity.id
_entity.type
_entity.pdbx_description
1 polymer ?
#
loop_
_entity_poly.entity_id
_entity_poly.type
_entity_poly.pdbx_seq_one_letter_code
_entity_poly.pdbx_strand_id
1 'polypeptide(L)'
;MSAPLSPNSDFLLSKTDAELLYLVQNPGFYHADLIIRARHELSRRGISVAPPPLAPAAAETAPPSGEAPARNWLAPALGAGLVVAAAALFFWPTAPAKPVAAAKPTPPAPLASVATHQLPAFDSLTTAQLRQMPAALPAAERADTTAQRKFLNLARRFWEAENQSSYLFDQVVAGKTDATFPGQVAITQDKWRRLTTALRYSHRLQPTMLRELAQMRRVAVIRTTTLEAQRGAYEVGAPVLNEYSMLLNDSVLYLRQGLLGVPPARRLTPGTLTKTRVKVAPAVKIQTQLPPTRPGHNPVYVLDGELLASDAQTGEAPSQVQQLAPDDIQRVTVLDGDMAVRAFGPRAHSGAVIVVTKAAAQREQ
;
A
#
# COMPACT_ATOMS: atom_id res chain seq x y z
N MET A 1 0.37 -41.56 16.12
CA MET A 1 1.71 -41.14 15.67
C MET A 1 1.55 -40.50 14.30
N SER A 2 1.60 -39.17 14.24
CA SER A 2 1.46 -38.40 12.99
C SER A 2 2.32 -37.14 13.11
N ALA A 3 3.10 -36.87 12.07
CA ALA A 3 4.21 -35.92 12.03
C ALA A 3 3.78 -34.43 11.97
N PRO A 4 4.61 -33.49 12.45
CA PRO A 4 4.32 -32.06 12.42
C PRO A 4 4.78 -31.41 11.10
N LEU A 5 3.99 -30.45 10.59
CA LEU A 5 4.40 -29.51 9.54
C LEU A 5 4.63 -28.13 10.18
N SER A 6 5.91 -27.79 10.38
CA SER A 6 6.40 -26.47 10.82
C SER A 6 6.54 -25.53 9.61
N PRO A 7 5.99 -24.30 9.61
CA PRO A 7 6.28 -23.36 8.53
C PRO A 7 7.55 -22.54 8.85
N ASN A 8 8.64 -22.95 8.21
CA ASN A 8 9.77 -22.15 7.72
C ASN A 8 10.78 -21.50 8.69
N SER A 9 10.77 -21.79 9.98
CA SER A 9 11.96 -21.55 10.83
C SER A 9 13.08 -22.58 10.61
N ASP A 10 12.73 -23.78 10.16
CA ASP A 10 13.69 -24.87 9.92
C ASP A 10 14.36 -24.82 8.55
N PHE A 11 13.82 -24.04 7.60
CA PHE A 11 14.39 -24.00 6.26
C PHE A 11 15.86 -23.55 6.29
N LEU A 12 16.18 -22.48 7.02
CA LEU A 12 17.56 -22.01 7.16
C LEU A 12 18.45 -22.95 7.99
N LEU A 13 17.86 -23.73 8.91
CA LEU A 13 18.60 -24.72 9.69
C LEU A 13 19.03 -25.91 8.84
N SER A 14 18.20 -26.30 7.86
CA SER A 14 18.52 -27.36 6.89
C SER A 14 19.52 -26.96 5.81
N LYS A 15 19.83 -25.66 5.68
CA LYS A 15 20.75 -25.15 4.66
C LYS A 15 22.21 -25.31 5.08
N THR A 16 23.04 -25.67 4.12
CA THR A 16 24.50 -25.72 4.28
C THR A 16 25.08 -24.31 4.39
N ASP A 17 26.28 -24.20 4.95
CA ASP A 17 26.95 -22.90 5.13
C ASP A 17 27.19 -22.19 3.80
N ALA A 18 27.48 -22.94 2.73
CA ALA A 18 27.66 -22.41 1.38
C ALA A 18 26.36 -21.82 0.82
N GLU A 19 25.21 -22.47 1.03
CA GLU A 19 23.91 -21.95 0.61
C GLU A 19 23.52 -20.70 1.39
N LEU A 20 23.78 -20.68 2.71
CA LEU A 20 23.54 -19.50 3.53
C LEU A 20 24.43 -18.33 3.10
N LEU A 21 25.70 -18.58 2.77
CA LEU A 21 26.61 -17.56 2.21
C LEU A 21 26.12 -17.05 0.85
N TYR A 22 25.62 -17.93 -0.02
CA TYR A 22 25.07 -17.54 -1.31
C TYR A 22 23.88 -16.59 -1.18
N LEU A 23 22.96 -16.85 -0.25
CA LEU A 23 21.83 -15.96 0.06
C LEU A 23 22.30 -14.57 0.49
N VAL A 24 23.38 -14.50 1.27
CA VAL A 24 23.92 -13.23 1.77
C VAL A 24 24.72 -12.47 0.70
N GLN A 25 25.39 -13.16 -0.21
CA GLN A 25 26.17 -12.56 -1.30
C GLN A 25 25.28 -12.02 -2.44
N ASN A 26 24.04 -12.50 -2.55
CA ASN A 26 23.13 -12.16 -3.64
C ASN A 26 21.84 -11.46 -3.17
N PRO A 27 21.94 -10.34 -2.43
CA PRO A 27 20.79 -9.75 -1.74
C PRO A 27 19.69 -9.23 -2.69
N GLY A 28 20.02 -8.91 -3.95
CA GLY A 28 19.06 -8.42 -4.94
C GLY A 28 18.02 -9.46 -5.39
N PHE A 29 18.24 -10.75 -5.11
CA PHE A 29 17.35 -11.84 -5.52
C PHE A 29 16.44 -12.34 -4.39
N TYR A 30 16.57 -11.81 -3.17
CA TYR A 30 15.91 -12.33 -1.98
C TYR A 30 15.30 -11.22 -1.12
N HIS A 31 14.26 -11.57 -0.34
CA HIS A 31 13.68 -10.62 0.61
C HIS A 31 14.68 -10.25 1.71
N ALA A 32 14.69 -8.97 2.10
CA ALA A 32 15.58 -8.42 3.13
C ALA A 32 15.55 -9.23 4.44
N ASP A 33 14.37 -9.66 4.88
CA ASP A 33 14.20 -10.47 6.09
C ASP A 33 14.91 -11.83 6.04
N LEU A 34 14.95 -12.47 4.86
CA LEU A 34 15.60 -13.77 4.67
C LEU A 34 17.12 -13.63 4.74
N ILE A 35 17.65 -12.55 4.18
CA ILE A 35 19.08 -12.20 4.22
C ILE A 35 19.53 -11.91 5.66
N ILE A 36 18.74 -11.13 6.41
CA ILE A 36 19.02 -10.83 7.83
C ILE A 36 19.07 -12.12 8.65
N ARG A 37 18.12 -13.04 8.45
CA ARG A 37 18.09 -14.33 9.15
C ARG A 37 19.23 -15.26 8.75
N ALA A 38 19.60 -15.30 7.47
CA ALA A 38 20.75 -16.07 6.99
C ALA A 38 22.07 -15.56 7.61
N ARG A 39 22.25 -14.24 7.73
CA ARG A 39 23.40 -13.64 8.45
C ARG A 39 23.45 -14.04 9.92
N HIS A 40 22.31 -14.00 10.62
CA HIS A 40 22.23 -14.44 12.00
C HIS A 40 22.54 -15.93 12.17
N GLU A 41 22.13 -16.78 11.22
CA GLU A 41 22.45 -18.21 11.24
C GLU A 41 23.95 -18.46 11.01
N LEU A 42 24.57 -17.81 10.02
CA LEU A 42 26.02 -17.89 9.79
C LEU A 42 26.82 -17.42 11.02
N SER A 43 26.38 -16.33 11.65
CA SER A 43 26.98 -15.83 12.89
C SER A 43 26.87 -16.85 14.04
N ARG A 44 25.71 -17.51 14.20
CA ARG A 44 25.54 -18.60 15.18
C ARG A 44 26.46 -19.78 14.92
N ARG A 45 26.79 -20.05 13.65
CA ARG A 45 27.74 -21.10 13.24
C ARG A 45 29.21 -20.68 13.31
N GLY A 46 29.51 -19.47 13.80
CA GLY A 46 30.88 -18.95 13.90
C GLY A 46 31.50 -18.53 12.57
N ILE A 47 30.69 -18.43 11.51
CA ILE A 47 31.15 -18.00 10.18
C ILE A 47 30.97 -16.49 10.10
N SER A 48 32.09 -15.77 10.23
CA SER A 48 32.11 -14.32 10.06
C SER A 48 31.99 -13.98 8.58
N VAL A 49 30.84 -13.44 8.18
CA VAL A 49 30.66 -12.87 6.84
C VAL A 49 31.21 -11.46 6.88
N ALA A 50 32.20 -11.17 6.04
CA ALA A 50 32.69 -9.81 5.86
C ALA A 50 31.50 -8.88 5.57
N PRO A 51 31.35 -7.75 6.27
CA PRO A 51 30.29 -6.80 5.96
C PRO A 51 30.38 -6.48 4.46
N PRO A 52 29.24 -6.38 3.75
CA PRO A 52 29.28 -5.99 2.35
C PRO A 52 30.14 -4.73 2.26
N PRO A 53 31.06 -4.64 1.28
CA PRO A 53 31.85 -3.44 1.10
C PRO A 53 30.85 -2.28 1.12
N LEU A 54 31.02 -1.38 2.08
CA LEU A 54 30.18 -0.20 2.23
C LEU A 54 30.03 0.34 0.81
N ALA A 55 28.81 0.31 0.27
CA ALA A 55 28.54 0.94 -1.00
C ALA A 55 29.19 2.32 -0.88
N PRO A 56 30.13 2.67 -1.77
CA PRO A 56 30.94 3.87 -1.61
C PRO A 56 29.96 4.98 -1.28
N ALA A 57 30.12 5.57 -0.08
CA ALA A 57 29.28 6.66 0.38
C ALA A 57 29.12 7.57 -0.82
N ALA A 58 27.88 7.77 -1.28
CA ALA A 58 27.60 8.54 -2.48
C ALA A 58 28.37 9.84 -2.32
N ALA A 59 29.50 9.90 -3.03
CA ALA A 59 30.41 11.01 -2.93
C ALA A 59 29.60 12.16 -3.48
N GLU A 60 29.34 13.16 -2.64
CA GLU A 60 29.13 14.50 -3.13
C GLU A 60 30.15 14.72 -4.24
N THR A 61 29.64 14.90 -5.44
CA THR A 61 30.39 15.10 -6.66
C THR A 61 31.20 16.39 -6.53
N ALA A 62 32.37 16.26 -5.90
CA ALA A 62 33.48 17.17 -6.16
C ALA A 62 33.92 16.95 -7.61
N PRO A 63 34.18 18.02 -8.37
CA PRO A 63 34.48 17.95 -9.78
C PRO A 63 35.75 17.12 -10.03
N PRO A 64 35.77 16.26 -11.06
CA PRO A 64 36.88 15.35 -11.30
C PRO A 64 38.13 16.10 -11.76
N SER A 65 39.13 16.19 -10.88
CA SER A 65 40.53 16.35 -11.26
C SER A 65 41.02 15.03 -11.85
N GLY A 66 41.34 15.07 -13.14
CA GLY A 66 41.78 13.92 -13.91
C GLY A 66 43.19 13.45 -13.55
N GLU A 67 43.38 12.14 -13.61
CA GLU A 67 44.69 11.53 -13.81
C GLU A 67 44.56 10.32 -14.74
N ALA A 68 45.54 10.20 -15.62
CA ALA A 68 45.47 9.60 -16.96
C ALA A 68 45.35 8.06 -17.00
N PRO A 69 44.65 7.50 -18.01
CA PRO A 69 44.78 6.09 -18.35
C PRO A 69 46.07 5.81 -19.13
N ALA A 70 46.64 4.63 -18.87
CA ALA A 70 47.81 4.09 -19.54
C ALA A 70 47.53 3.84 -21.05
N ARG A 71 48.09 4.73 -21.85
CA ARG A 71 48.79 4.56 -23.12
C ARG A 71 48.82 3.13 -23.71
N ASN A 72 47.88 2.82 -24.60
CA ASN A 72 48.08 1.85 -25.67
C ASN A 72 48.41 2.59 -26.97
N TRP A 73 49.54 2.21 -27.57
CA TRP A 73 50.07 2.76 -28.81
C TRP A 73 49.18 2.37 -30.00
N LEU A 74 48.65 3.36 -30.73
CA LEU A 74 48.39 3.30 -32.18
C LEU A 74 47.98 4.69 -32.72
N ALA A 75 48.77 5.18 -33.68
CA ALA A 75 48.49 6.22 -34.69
C ALA A 75 48.49 7.73 -34.31
N PRO A 76 49.32 8.57 -34.98
CA PRO A 76 49.33 10.03 -34.85
C PRO A 76 48.64 10.72 -36.06
N ALA A 77 47.61 11.56 -35.86
CA ALA A 77 47.13 12.49 -36.91
C ALA A 77 46.24 13.68 -36.47
N LEU A 78 45.85 13.85 -35.20
CA LEU A 78 44.81 14.84 -34.82
C LEU A 78 45.18 15.73 -33.63
N GLY A 79 46.42 16.24 -33.58
CA GLY A 79 46.93 17.01 -32.42
C GLY A 79 46.90 18.53 -32.54
N ALA A 80 46.82 19.11 -33.74
CA ALA A 80 47.09 20.55 -33.93
C ALA A 80 45.85 21.47 -33.83
N GLY A 81 44.63 20.93 -34.01
CA GLY A 81 43.41 21.77 -34.03
C GLY A 81 42.89 22.19 -32.65
N LEU A 82 43.15 21.40 -31.60
CA LEU A 82 42.55 21.60 -30.27
C LEU A 82 43.26 22.67 -29.42
N VAL A 83 44.52 22.98 -29.71
CA VAL A 83 45.29 24.00 -28.96
C VAL A 83 44.88 25.43 -29.35
N VAL A 84 44.44 25.64 -30.61
CA VAL A 84 44.01 26.97 -31.07
C VAL A 84 42.61 27.33 -30.55
N ALA A 85 41.71 26.36 -30.41
CA ALA A 85 40.35 26.58 -29.89
C ALA A 85 40.33 26.91 -28.39
N ALA A 86 41.24 26.32 -27.60
CA ALA A 86 41.35 26.59 -26.16
C ALA A 86 41.87 28.01 -25.87
N ALA A 87 42.76 28.55 -26.71
CA ALA A 87 43.28 29.92 -26.54
C ALA A 87 42.21 31.00 -26.84
N ALA A 88 41.28 30.73 -27.76
CA ALA A 88 40.22 31.69 -28.13
C ALA A 88 39.14 31.85 -27.04
N LEU A 89 38.88 30.81 -26.24
CA LEU A 89 37.91 30.88 -25.13
C LEU A 89 38.47 31.57 -23.88
N PHE A 90 39.80 31.55 -23.69
CA PHE A 90 40.43 32.15 -22.52
C PHE A 90 40.50 33.68 -22.58
N PHE A 91 40.46 34.27 -23.78
CA PHE A 91 40.50 35.73 -23.98
C PHE A 91 39.13 36.36 -24.24
N TRP A 92 38.02 35.63 -24.05
CA TRP A 92 36.69 36.22 -24.21
C TRP A 92 36.42 37.21 -23.06
N PRO A 93 36.17 38.50 -23.34
CA PRO A 93 35.96 39.49 -22.31
C PRO A 93 34.69 39.18 -21.52
N THR A 94 34.83 38.94 -20.22
CA THR A 94 33.71 38.79 -19.29
C THR A 94 33.01 40.13 -19.14
N ALA A 95 31.82 40.25 -19.74
CA ALA A 95 30.99 41.44 -19.57
C ALA A 95 30.67 41.65 -18.07
N PRO A 96 30.70 42.89 -17.57
CA PRO A 96 30.44 43.17 -16.16
C PRO A 96 29.03 42.70 -15.79
N ALA A 97 28.95 41.85 -14.76
CA ALA A 97 27.70 41.31 -14.26
C ALA A 97 26.74 42.46 -13.89
N LYS A 98 25.56 42.50 -14.52
CA LYS A 98 24.50 43.43 -14.12
C LYS A 98 24.16 43.18 -12.65
N PRO A 99 24.09 44.22 -11.81
CA PRO A 99 23.73 44.07 -10.41
C PRO A 99 22.35 43.40 -10.30
N VAL A 100 22.32 42.21 -9.72
CA VAL A 100 21.09 41.45 -9.45
C VAL A 100 20.30 42.24 -8.41
N ALA A 101 19.15 42.79 -8.82
CA ALA A 101 18.26 43.50 -7.93
C ALA A 101 17.86 42.56 -6.77
N ALA A 102 18.05 43.03 -5.53
CA ALA A 102 17.75 42.27 -4.32
C ALA A 102 16.30 41.76 -4.37
N ALA A 103 16.14 40.43 -4.39
CA ALA A 103 14.83 39.78 -4.38
C ALA A 103 14.10 40.16 -3.08
N LYS A 104 12.89 40.69 -3.21
CA LYS A 104 12.04 41.00 -2.05
C LYS A 104 11.78 39.72 -1.26
N PRO A 105 11.88 39.74 0.08
CA PRO A 105 11.64 38.56 0.90
C PRO A 105 10.23 38.03 0.65
N THR A 106 10.14 36.80 0.15
CA THR A 106 8.89 36.09 -0.05
C THR A 106 8.20 35.94 1.31
N PRO A 107 6.94 36.36 1.48
CA PRO A 107 6.23 36.16 2.74
C PRO A 107 6.20 34.66 3.09
N PRO A 108 6.35 34.30 4.37
CA PRO A 108 6.36 32.90 4.79
C PRO A 108 5.07 32.23 4.38
N ALA A 109 5.18 31.07 3.73
CA ALA A 109 4.03 30.29 3.30
C ALA A 109 3.12 30.00 4.52
N PRO A 110 1.81 30.29 4.44
CA PRO A 110 0.90 30.04 5.55
C PRO A 110 0.89 28.54 5.85
N LEU A 111 1.18 28.18 7.10
CA LEU A 111 1.10 26.80 7.58
C LEU A 111 -0.37 26.36 7.54
N ALA A 112 -0.71 25.46 6.63
CA ALA A 112 -2.04 24.86 6.58
C ALA A 112 -2.19 23.88 7.76
N SER A 113 -3.16 24.14 8.65
CA SER A 113 -3.52 23.19 9.70
C SER A 113 -4.14 21.95 9.06
N VAL A 114 -3.43 20.82 9.08
CA VAL A 114 -3.97 19.54 8.62
C VAL A 114 -4.94 19.03 9.67
N ALA A 115 -6.23 18.94 9.32
CA ALA A 115 -7.24 18.37 10.21
C ALA A 115 -6.87 16.91 10.51
N THR A 116 -6.69 16.58 11.79
CA THR A 116 -6.37 15.21 12.23
C THR A 116 -7.64 14.51 12.66
N HIS A 117 -8.11 13.56 11.85
CA HIS A 117 -9.18 12.66 12.26
C HIS A 117 -8.61 11.54 13.13
N GLN A 118 -8.94 11.55 14.42
CA GLN A 118 -8.50 10.50 15.34
C GLN A 118 -9.32 9.22 15.14
N LEU A 119 -8.63 8.07 15.16
CA LEU A 119 -9.28 6.75 15.19
C LEU A 119 -10.03 6.57 16.51
N PRO A 120 -11.32 6.19 16.50
CA PRO A 120 -12.03 5.88 17.74
C PRO A 120 -11.41 4.67 18.46
N ALA A 121 -11.51 4.64 19.79
CA ALA A 121 -10.92 3.57 20.61
C ALA A 121 -11.71 2.24 20.59
N PHE A 122 -13.05 2.31 20.43
CA PHE A 122 -13.97 1.16 20.41
C PHE A 122 -13.97 0.28 21.69
N ASP A 123 -13.51 0.78 22.84
CA ASP A 123 -13.40 -0.01 24.07
C ASP A 123 -14.75 -0.52 24.59
N SER A 124 -15.79 0.32 24.53
CA SER A 124 -17.14 -0.02 24.98
C SER A 124 -17.75 -1.13 24.10
N LEU A 125 -17.64 -0.99 22.78
CA LEU A 125 -18.09 -1.97 21.80
C LEU A 125 -17.36 -3.31 21.97
N THR A 126 -16.03 -3.26 22.07
CA THR A 126 -15.18 -4.43 22.31
C THR A 126 -15.59 -5.16 23.59
N THR A 127 -15.82 -4.40 24.67
CA THR A 127 -16.26 -4.97 25.95
C THR A 127 -17.62 -5.64 25.84
N ALA A 128 -18.57 -5.03 25.12
CA ALA A 128 -19.89 -5.60 24.89
C ALA A 128 -19.81 -6.92 24.10
N GLN A 129 -18.98 -6.97 23.06
CA GLN A 129 -18.76 -8.19 22.27
C GLN A 129 -18.12 -9.30 23.10
N LEU A 130 -17.11 -8.97 23.92
CA LEU A 130 -16.46 -9.94 24.80
C LEU A 130 -17.40 -10.53 25.85
N ARG A 131 -18.40 -9.76 26.32
CA ARG A 131 -19.42 -10.27 27.27
C ARG A 131 -20.34 -11.31 26.64
N GLN A 132 -20.55 -11.27 25.32
CA GLN A 132 -21.42 -12.22 24.62
C GLN A 132 -20.74 -13.56 24.35
N MET A 133 -19.43 -13.56 24.10
CA MET A 133 -18.71 -14.76 23.67
C MET A 133 -18.77 -15.95 24.63
N PRO A 134 -18.67 -15.78 25.98
CA PRO A 134 -18.82 -16.90 26.90
C PRO A 134 -20.13 -17.64 26.73
N ALA A 135 -21.24 -16.95 26.43
CA ALA A 135 -22.55 -17.58 26.30
C ALA A 135 -22.64 -18.52 25.09
N ALA A 136 -21.78 -18.32 24.08
CA ALA A 136 -21.69 -19.20 22.91
C ALA A 136 -20.89 -20.49 23.17
N LEU A 137 -20.19 -20.59 24.31
CA LEU A 137 -19.37 -21.76 24.66
C LEU A 137 -20.19 -22.84 25.39
N PRO A 138 -19.96 -24.14 25.11
CA PRO A 138 -20.54 -25.23 25.87
C PRO A 138 -20.26 -25.11 27.37
N ALA A 139 -21.22 -25.51 28.22
CA ALA A 139 -21.09 -25.42 29.68
C ALA A 139 -19.82 -26.12 30.21
N ALA A 140 -19.48 -27.28 29.65
CA ALA A 140 -18.26 -28.01 30.00
C ALA A 140 -16.97 -27.21 29.70
N GLU A 141 -16.91 -26.51 28.57
CA GLU A 141 -15.76 -25.68 28.20
C GLU A 141 -15.67 -24.40 29.03
N ARG A 142 -16.80 -23.88 29.51
CA ARG A 142 -16.85 -22.70 30.40
C ARG A 142 -16.26 -22.97 31.79
N ALA A 143 -16.23 -24.23 32.24
CA ALA A 143 -15.66 -24.60 33.53
C ALA A 143 -14.13 -24.39 33.58
N ASP A 144 -13.44 -24.47 32.43
CA ASP A 144 -12.01 -24.20 32.32
C ASP A 144 -11.73 -22.69 32.23
N THR A 145 -11.70 -22.05 33.40
CA THR A 145 -11.45 -20.60 33.55
C THR A 145 -10.10 -20.15 32.97
N THR A 146 -9.10 -21.04 32.92
CA THR A 146 -7.76 -20.72 32.39
C THR A 146 -7.78 -20.66 30.86
N ALA A 147 -8.35 -21.68 30.21
CA ALA A 147 -8.54 -21.66 28.76
C ALA A 147 -9.46 -20.51 28.33
N GLN A 148 -10.55 -20.29 29.08
CA GLN A 148 -11.49 -19.19 28.81
C GLN A 148 -10.81 -17.82 28.89
N ARG A 149 -10.00 -17.56 29.92
CA ARG A 149 -9.26 -16.29 30.05
C ARG A 149 -8.31 -16.07 28.88
N LYS A 150 -7.56 -17.10 28.47
CA LYS A 150 -6.66 -17.02 27.31
C LYS A 150 -7.44 -16.75 26.02
N PHE A 151 -8.54 -17.44 25.81
CA PHE A 151 -9.43 -17.23 24.67
C PHE A 151 -9.97 -15.79 24.63
N LEU A 152 -10.49 -15.27 25.75
CA LEU A 152 -11.01 -13.90 25.82
C LEU A 152 -9.93 -12.84 25.60
N ASN A 153 -8.69 -13.08 26.01
CA ASN A 153 -7.56 -12.18 25.73
C ASN A 153 -7.22 -12.14 24.23
N LEU A 154 -7.27 -13.28 23.55
CA LEU A 154 -7.09 -13.34 22.08
C LEU A 154 -8.26 -12.68 21.36
N ALA A 155 -9.49 -12.96 21.81
CA ALA A 155 -10.69 -12.35 21.28
C ALA A 155 -10.70 -10.83 21.45
N ARG A 156 -10.17 -10.30 22.55
CA ARG A 156 -10.05 -8.84 22.77
C ARG A 156 -9.20 -8.20 21.68
N ARG A 157 -8.00 -8.73 21.45
CA ARG A 157 -7.09 -8.25 20.40
C ARG A 157 -7.73 -8.31 19.02
N PHE A 158 -8.49 -9.39 18.77
CA PHE A 158 -9.26 -9.54 17.55
C PHE A 158 -10.32 -8.44 17.40
N TRP A 159 -11.16 -8.22 18.40
CA TRP A 159 -12.24 -7.24 18.33
C TRP A 159 -11.74 -5.80 18.24
N GLU A 160 -10.64 -5.46 18.92
CA GLU A 160 -10.00 -4.15 18.78
C GLU A 160 -9.54 -3.89 17.35
N ALA A 161 -8.92 -4.87 16.69
CA ALA A 161 -8.46 -4.76 15.30
C ALA A 161 -9.64 -4.74 14.32
N GLU A 162 -10.64 -5.61 14.53
CA GLU A 162 -11.81 -5.72 13.66
C GLU A 162 -12.71 -4.48 13.72
N ASN A 163 -12.96 -3.93 14.91
CA ASN A 163 -13.81 -2.75 15.04
C ASN A 163 -13.17 -1.52 14.34
N GLN A 164 -11.84 -1.36 14.46
CA GLN A 164 -11.11 -0.32 13.71
C GLN A 164 -11.12 -0.58 12.21
N SER A 165 -10.96 -1.84 11.77
CA SER A 165 -11.02 -2.20 10.35
C SER A 165 -12.40 -1.94 9.75
N SER A 166 -13.47 -2.27 10.48
CA SER A 166 -14.85 -1.99 10.08
C SER A 166 -15.10 -0.49 9.96
N TYR A 167 -14.63 0.31 10.92
CA TYR A 167 -14.74 1.76 10.85
C TYR A 167 -14.05 2.34 9.63
N LEU A 168 -12.81 1.92 9.35
CA LEU A 168 -12.08 2.36 8.15
C LEU A 168 -12.81 1.98 6.87
N PHE A 169 -13.35 0.76 6.80
CA PHE A 169 -14.16 0.32 5.67
C PHE A 169 -15.42 1.19 5.51
N ASP A 170 -16.09 1.54 6.60
CA ASP A 170 -17.27 2.41 6.55
C ASP A 170 -16.91 3.86 6.13
N GLN A 171 -15.73 4.38 6.51
CA GLN A 171 -15.23 5.67 5.99
C GLN A 171 -14.99 5.61 4.48
N VAL A 172 -14.40 4.52 3.99
CA VAL A 172 -14.22 4.29 2.54
C VAL A 172 -15.56 4.26 1.82
N VAL A 173 -16.53 3.49 2.33
CA VAL A 173 -17.88 3.42 1.74
C VAL A 173 -18.58 4.78 1.77
N ALA A 174 -18.38 5.57 2.83
CA ALA A 174 -18.93 6.91 2.93
C ALA A 174 -18.21 7.95 2.05
N GLY A 175 -17.09 7.59 1.39
CA GLY A 175 -16.25 8.53 0.64
C GLY A 175 -15.57 9.58 1.53
N LYS A 176 -15.29 9.21 2.79
CA LYS A 176 -14.70 10.08 3.83
C LYS A 176 -13.23 9.75 4.10
N THR A 177 -12.52 9.26 3.09
CA THR A 177 -11.07 9.04 3.17
C THR A 177 -10.33 10.36 2.99
N ASP A 178 -9.40 10.66 3.89
CA ASP A 178 -8.55 11.85 3.84
C ASP A 178 -7.06 11.46 3.83
N ALA A 179 -6.17 12.46 3.86
CA ALA A 179 -4.73 12.25 3.88
C ALA A 179 -4.21 11.42 5.07
N THR A 180 -5.00 11.25 6.14
CA THR A 180 -4.64 10.43 7.30
C THR A 180 -4.96 8.95 7.10
N PHE A 181 -5.77 8.60 6.08
CA PHE A 181 -6.26 7.24 5.85
C PHE A 181 -5.13 6.18 5.77
N PRO A 182 -4.04 6.36 4.98
CA PRO A 182 -2.95 5.37 4.95
C PRO A 182 -2.31 5.13 6.31
N GLY A 183 -2.12 6.19 7.11
CA GLY A 183 -1.59 6.10 8.46
C GLY A 183 -2.53 5.35 9.40
N GLN A 184 -3.83 5.61 9.33
CA GLN A 184 -4.84 4.89 10.11
C GLN A 184 -4.91 3.40 9.72
N VAL A 185 -4.76 3.08 8.43
CA VAL A 185 -4.66 1.70 7.95
C VAL A 185 -3.42 1.02 8.53
N ALA A 186 -2.25 1.67 8.50
CA ALA A 186 -1.01 1.11 9.05
C ALA A 186 -1.13 0.79 10.56
N ILE A 187 -1.72 1.71 11.36
CA ILE A 187 -1.99 1.50 12.78
C ILE A 187 -2.88 0.27 12.99
N THR A 188 -3.92 0.11 12.15
CA THR A 188 -4.85 -1.02 12.23
C THR A 188 -4.18 -2.34 11.81
N GLN A 189 -3.34 -2.33 10.77
CA GLN A 189 -2.54 -3.48 10.35
C GLN A 189 -1.56 -3.95 11.45
N ASP A 190 -0.99 -3.02 12.21
CA ASP A 190 -0.14 -3.39 13.37
C ASP A 190 -0.93 -4.13 14.45
N LYS A 191 -2.20 -3.77 14.69
CA LYS A 191 -3.06 -4.55 15.60
C LYS A 191 -3.29 -5.96 15.09
N TRP A 192 -3.56 -6.12 13.79
CA TRP A 192 -3.65 -7.45 13.18
C TRP A 192 -2.35 -8.24 13.30
N ARG A 193 -1.20 -7.61 13.11
CA ARG A 193 0.12 -8.25 13.28
C ARG A 193 0.36 -8.73 14.72
N ARG A 194 -0.05 -7.94 15.72
CA ARG A 194 0.01 -8.34 17.13
C ARG A 194 -0.90 -9.53 17.44
N LEU A 195 -2.10 -9.57 16.86
CA LEU A 195 -2.98 -10.73 16.95
C LEU A 195 -2.35 -11.96 16.29
N THR A 196 -1.93 -11.87 15.03
CA THR A 196 -1.38 -13.03 14.29
C THR A 196 -0.12 -13.57 14.96
N THR A 197 0.73 -12.71 15.52
CA THR A 197 1.87 -13.12 16.35
C THR A 197 1.42 -13.91 17.59
N ALA A 198 0.42 -13.40 18.33
CA ALA A 198 -0.14 -14.12 19.48
C ALA A 198 -0.78 -15.47 19.10
N LEU A 199 -1.34 -15.56 17.90
CA LEU A 199 -1.95 -16.78 17.37
C LEU A 199 -0.93 -17.85 16.95
N ARG A 200 0.36 -17.52 16.80
CA ARG A 200 1.41 -18.51 16.49
C ARG A 200 1.72 -19.44 17.67
N TYR A 201 1.50 -18.97 18.89
CA TYR A 201 1.74 -19.78 20.08
C TYR A 201 0.67 -20.88 20.21
N SER A 202 1.10 -22.05 20.68
CA SER A 202 0.20 -23.14 20.99
C SER A 202 -0.55 -22.83 22.29
N HIS A 203 -1.84 -22.52 22.15
CA HIS A 203 -2.71 -22.31 23.29
C HIS A 203 -3.41 -23.64 23.61
N ARG A 204 -3.30 -24.12 24.85
CA ARG A 204 -4.15 -25.20 25.37
C ARG A 204 -5.56 -24.65 25.54
N LEU A 205 -6.35 -24.73 24.48
CA LEU A 205 -7.74 -24.28 24.43
C LEU A 205 -8.65 -25.47 24.16
N GLN A 206 -9.91 -25.34 24.58
CA GLN A 206 -10.94 -26.34 24.34
C GLN A 206 -11.36 -26.35 22.85
N PRO A 207 -11.95 -27.45 22.34
CA PRO A 207 -12.24 -27.63 20.92
C PRO A 207 -13.13 -26.53 20.30
N THR A 208 -14.15 -26.04 21.00
CA THR A 208 -15.00 -24.96 20.48
C THR A 208 -14.23 -23.65 20.43
N MET A 209 -13.46 -23.30 21.47
CA MET A 209 -12.59 -22.12 21.46
C MET A 209 -11.57 -22.15 20.31
N LEU A 210 -10.99 -23.32 19.99
CA LEU A 210 -10.07 -23.49 18.85
C LEU A 210 -10.78 -23.23 17.51
N ARG A 211 -12.04 -23.65 17.37
CA ARG A 211 -12.86 -23.41 16.18
C ARG A 211 -13.13 -21.92 15.98
N GLU A 212 -13.51 -21.22 17.05
CA GLU A 212 -13.70 -19.76 17.03
C GLU A 212 -12.38 -19.05 16.70
N LEU A 213 -11.25 -19.52 17.24
CA LEU A 213 -9.92 -18.99 16.92
C LEU A 213 -9.56 -19.17 15.44
N ALA A 214 -9.94 -20.30 14.84
CA ALA A 214 -9.75 -20.53 13.41
C ALA A 214 -10.58 -19.56 12.56
N GLN A 215 -11.80 -19.19 13.00
CA GLN A 215 -12.59 -18.15 12.33
C GLN A 215 -11.92 -16.78 12.45
N MET A 216 -11.42 -16.41 13.64
CA MET A 216 -10.67 -15.15 13.82
C MET A 216 -9.44 -15.08 12.91
N ARG A 217 -8.70 -16.18 12.73
CA ARG A 217 -7.57 -16.27 11.79
C ARG A 217 -8.00 -15.98 10.35
N ARG A 218 -9.11 -16.55 9.90
CA ARG A 218 -9.64 -16.31 8.55
C ARG A 218 -10.01 -14.84 8.35
N VAL A 219 -10.72 -14.25 9.32
CA VAL A 219 -11.03 -12.81 9.29
C VAL A 219 -9.77 -11.96 9.26
N ALA A 220 -8.77 -12.29 10.08
CA ALA A 220 -7.51 -11.55 10.12
C ALA A 220 -6.82 -11.51 8.75
N VAL A 221 -6.73 -12.65 8.06
CA VAL A 221 -6.15 -12.73 6.71
C VAL A 221 -6.93 -11.83 5.74
N ILE A 222 -8.26 -11.96 5.70
CA ILE A 222 -9.11 -11.16 4.80
C ILE A 222 -8.95 -9.67 5.08
N ARG A 223 -8.92 -9.26 6.35
CA ARG A 223 -8.79 -7.85 6.73
C ARG A 223 -7.40 -7.30 6.41
N THR A 224 -6.33 -8.03 6.67
CA THR A 224 -4.98 -7.57 6.34
C THR A 224 -4.82 -7.34 4.84
N THR A 225 -5.29 -8.27 4.01
CA THR A 225 -5.18 -8.14 2.54
C THR A 225 -6.09 -7.03 2.01
N THR A 226 -7.31 -6.90 2.54
CA THR A 226 -8.24 -5.84 2.12
C THR A 226 -7.69 -4.46 2.48
N LEU A 227 -7.19 -4.29 3.70
CA LEU A 227 -6.61 -3.02 4.16
C LEU A 227 -5.36 -2.64 3.35
N GLU A 228 -4.49 -3.60 3.05
CA GLU A 228 -3.30 -3.39 2.22
C GLU A 228 -3.68 -2.94 0.81
N ALA A 229 -4.63 -3.63 0.18
CA ALA A 229 -5.14 -3.24 -1.14
C ALA A 229 -5.79 -1.85 -1.13
N GLN A 230 -6.57 -1.53 -0.10
CA GLN A 230 -7.20 -0.21 0.05
C GLN A 230 -6.18 0.91 0.23
N ARG A 231 -5.14 0.67 1.04
CA ARG A 231 -4.05 1.61 1.22
C ARG A 231 -3.29 1.84 -0.08
N GLY A 232 -2.89 0.76 -0.78
CA GLY A 232 -2.20 0.87 -2.06
C GLY A 232 -3.03 1.61 -3.10
N ALA A 233 -4.33 1.31 -3.20
CA ALA A 233 -5.25 2.03 -4.08
C ALA A 233 -5.32 3.52 -3.75
N TYR A 234 -5.40 3.89 -2.47
CA TYR A 234 -5.39 5.28 -2.05
C TYR A 234 -4.08 5.99 -2.45
N GLU A 235 -2.93 5.36 -2.21
CA GLU A 235 -1.60 5.94 -2.48
C GLU A 235 -1.38 6.23 -3.98
N VAL A 236 -1.97 5.42 -4.88
CA VAL A 236 -1.88 5.63 -6.34
C VAL A 236 -3.08 6.42 -6.92
N GLY A 237 -3.97 6.94 -6.07
CA GLY A 237 -5.17 7.67 -6.51
C GLY A 237 -6.23 6.80 -7.21
N ALA A 238 -6.16 5.47 -7.06
CA ALA A 238 -7.17 4.55 -7.55
C ALA A 238 -8.39 4.48 -6.61
N PRO A 239 -9.56 4.03 -7.09
CA PRO A 239 -10.72 3.81 -6.24
C PRO A 239 -10.42 2.83 -5.10
N VAL A 240 -10.48 3.31 -3.85
CA VAL A 240 -10.24 2.52 -2.64
C VAL A 240 -11.29 1.41 -2.45
N LEU A 241 -12.52 1.66 -2.92
CA LEU A 241 -13.61 0.69 -2.90
C LEU A 241 -13.76 0.03 -4.27
N ASN A 242 -13.89 -1.29 -4.29
CA ASN A 242 -14.23 -2.07 -5.47
C ASN A 242 -15.15 -3.23 -5.08
N GLU A 243 -15.75 -3.90 -6.07
CA GLU A 243 -16.71 -4.99 -5.81
C GLU A 243 -16.09 -6.13 -5.00
N TYR A 244 -14.82 -6.44 -5.26
CA TYR A 244 -14.09 -7.49 -4.55
C TYR A 244 -13.90 -7.14 -3.06
N SER A 245 -13.49 -5.92 -2.72
CA SER A 245 -13.35 -5.50 -1.33
C SER A 245 -14.68 -5.46 -0.58
N MET A 246 -15.79 -5.14 -1.28
CA MET A 246 -17.14 -5.27 -0.72
C MET A 246 -17.51 -6.73 -0.42
N LEU A 247 -17.26 -7.66 -1.35
CA LEU A 247 -17.51 -9.09 -1.15
C LEU A 247 -16.68 -9.67 0.02
N LEU A 248 -15.41 -9.24 0.13
CA LEU A 248 -14.56 -9.63 1.25
C LEU A 248 -15.09 -9.09 2.58
N ASN A 249 -15.55 -7.84 2.62
CA ASN A 249 -16.17 -7.28 3.82
C ASN A 249 -17.45 -8.02 4.21
N ASP A 250 -18.30 -8.37 3.25
CA ASP A 250 -19.49 -9.19 3.46
C ASP A 250 -19.15 -10.56 4.06
N SER A 251 -18.08 -11.19 3.58
CA SER A 251 -17.56 -12.44 4.12
C SER A 251 -17.08 -12.29 5.56
N VAL A 252 -16.42 -11.18 5.89
CA VAL A 252 -16.04 -10.86 7.27
C VAL A 252 -17.26 -10.66 8.16
N LEU A 253 -18.28 -9.94 7.71
CA LEU A 253 -19.52 -9.74 8.47
C LEU A 253 -20.22 -11.06 8.79
N TYR A 254 -20.27 -11.98 7.82
CA TYR A 254 -20.81 -13.33 8.03
C TYR A 254 -20.03 -14.09 9.13
N LEU A 255 -18.69 -14.09 9.05
CA LEU A 255 -17.83 -14.75 10.04
C LEU A 255 -17.97 -14.09 11.43
N ARG A 256 -18.04 -12.76 11.48
CA ARG A 256 -18.23 -11.96 12.69
C ARG A 256 -19.52 -12.32 13.42
N GLN A 257 -20.61 -12.49 12.69
CA GLN A 257 -21.89 -12.94 13.25
C GLN A 257 -21.79 -14.35 13.83
N GLY A 258 -20.98 -15.23 13.21
CA GLY A 258 -20.64 -16.53 13.76
C GLY A 258 -19.98 -16.46 15.13
N LEU A 259 -18.94 -15.62 15.26
CA LEU A 259 -18.21 -15.40 16.52
C LEU A 259 -19.08 -14.83 17.65
N LEU A 260 -20.16 -14.12 17.29
CA LEU A 260 -21.15 -13.56 18.23
C LEU A 260 -22.31 -14.51 18.53
N GLY A 261 -22.23 -15.77 18.06
CA GLY A 261 -23.25 -16.79 18.31
C GLY A 261 -24.56 -16.58 17.53
N VAL A 262 -24.58 -15.72 16.50
CA VAL A 262 -25.77 -15.56 15.65
C VAL A 262 -26.03 -16.88 14.91
N PRO A 263 -27.24 -17.45 14.95
CA PRO A 263 -27.55 -18.70 14.26
C PRO A 263 -27.37 -18.57 12.73
N PRO A 264 -26.91 -19.60 12.01
CA PRO A 264 -26.68 -19.54 10.56
C PRO A 264 -27.88 -19.00 9.75
N ALA A 265 -29.11 -19.39 10.12
CA ALA A 265 -30.34 -18.94 9.46
C ALA A 265 -30.62 -17.42 9.58
N ARG A 266 -29.97 -16.73 10.52
CA ARG A 266 -30.10 -15.28 10.74
C ARG A 266 -28.86 -14.50 10.30
N ARG A 267 -27.84 -15.17 9.76
CA ARG A 267 -26.62 -14.50 9.30
C ARG A 267 -26.85 -13.84 7.95
N LEU A 268 -26.21 -12.69 7.76
CA LEU A 268 -26.15 -12.01 6.48
C LEU A 268 -25.32 -12.85 5.53
N THR A 269 -25.91 -13.29 4.43
CA THR A 269 -25.20 -14.11 3.44
C THR A 269 -24.28 -13.20 2.62
N PRO A 270 -23.01 -13.58 2.40
CA PRO A 270 -22.11 -12.77 1.61
C PRO A 270 -22.68 -12.40 0.23
N GLY A 271 -22.51 -11.16 -0.20
CA GLY A 271 -22.98 -10.65 -1.49
C GLY A 271 -24.42 -10.11 -1.49
N THR A 272 -25.23 -10.38 -0.45
CA THR A 272 -26.56 -9.77 -0.32
C THR A 272 -26.46 -8.27 -0.02
N LEU A 273 -25.50 -7.87 0.82
CA LEU A 273 -25.25 -6.46 1.11
C LEU A 273 -24.54 -5.79 -0.06
N THR A 274 -23.59 -6.47 -0.72
CA THR A 274 -22.97 -5.95 -1.95
C THR A 274 -24.02 -5.65 -3.01
N LYS A 275 -24.94 -6.57 -3.31
CA LYS A 275 -26.02 -6.32 -4.29
C LYS A 275 -26.90 -5.12 -3.92
N THR A 276 -27.16 -4.93 -2.63
CA THR A 276 -27.97 -3.80 -2.14
C THR A 276 -27.19 -2.49 -2.21
N ARG A 277 -25.91 -2.48 -1.80
CA ARG A 277 -25.04 -1.30 -1.76
C ARG A 277 -24.56 -0.87 -3.15
N VAL A 278 -24.23 -1.81 -4.04
CA VAL A 278 -23.86 -1.52 -5.44
C VAL A 278 -25.02 -0.87 -6.18
N LYS A 279 -26.27 -1.21 -5.82
CA LYS A 279 -27.46 -0.54 -6.38
C LYS A 279 -27.59 0.92 -5.94
N VAL A 280 -26.90 1.33 -4.88
CA VAL A 280 -26.95 2.68 -4.28
C VAL A 280 -25.67 3.49 -4.55
N ALA A 281 -24.53 2.83 -4.81
CA ALA A 281 -23.30 3.49 -5.20
C ALA A 281 -23.36 3.94 -6.67
N PRO A 282 -23.12 5.23 -6.99
CA PRO A 282 -23.11 5.72 -8.38
C PRO A 282 -22.09 4.95 -9.22
N ALA A 283 -22.43 4.74 -10.49
CA ALA A 283 -21.85 3.72 -11.35
C ALA A 283 -20.45 4.13 -11.83
N VAL A 284 -19.41 3.56 -11.22
CA VAL A 284 -18.08 3.53 -11.82
C VAL A 284 -18.17 2.67 -13.09
N LYS A 285 -18.12 3.30 -14.27
CA LYS A 285 -18.14 2.59 -15.56
C LYS A 285 -16.70 2.40 -16.02
N ILE A 286 -16.25 1.14 -16.04
CA ILE A 286 -15.01 0.76 -16.71
C ILE A 286 -15.29 0.70 -18.20
N GLN A 287 -14.56 1.48 -18.98
CA GLN A 287 -14.69 1.51 -20.44
C GLN A 287 -13.32 1.19 -21.06
N THR A 288 -13.33 0.60 -22.24
CA THR A 288 -12.13 0.40 -23.07
C THR A 288 -11.84 1.60 -23.96
N GLN A 289 -12.78 2.54 -24.07
CA GLN A 289 -12.67 3.74 -24.89
C GLN A 289 -13.00 4.97 -24.05
N LEU A 290 -12.43 6.11 -24.44
CA LEU A 290 -12.79 7.40 -23.87
C LEU A 290 -14.29 7.66 -24.10
N PRO A 291 -15.04 8.13 -23.09
CA PRO A 291 -16.43 8.48 -23.28
C PRO A 291 -16.54 9.62 -24.31
N PRO A 292 -17.60 9.65 -25.15
CA PRO A 292 -17.81 10.74 -26.09
C PRO A 292 -18.01 12.05 -25.33
N THR A 293 -17.45 13.13 -25.87
CA THR A 293 -17.58 14.47 -25.30
C THR A 293 -19.02 14.95 -25.33
N ARG A 294 -19.40 15.75 -24.33
CA ARG A 294 -20.71 16.38 -24.24
C ARG A 294 -20.52 17.88 -24.09
N PRO A 295 -21.17 18.72 -24.93
CA PRO A 295 -21.09 20.17 -24.79
C PRO A 295 -21.48 20.60 -23.37
N GLY A 296 -20.66 21.46 -22.76
CA GLY A 296 -20.90 21.98 -21.40
C GLY A 296 -20.54 21.02 -20.26
N HIS A 297 -19.96 19.86 -20.54
CA HIS A 297 -19.38 18.98 -19.53
C HIS A 297 -17.86 19.00 -19.60
N ASN A 298 -17.21 19.50 -18.55
CA ASN A 298 -15.75 19.56 -18.44
C ASN A 298 -15.24 18.56 -17.38
N PRO A 299 -15.16 17.26 -17.71
CA PRO A 299 -14.63 16.28 -16.77
C PRO A 299 -13.14 16.51 -16.53
N VAL A 300 -12.64 16.16 -15.34
CA VAL A 300 -11.21 16.18 -15.07
C VAL A 300 -10.57 14.88 -15.56
N TYR A 301 -9.44 14.96 -16.26
CA TYR A 301 -8.72 13.78 -16.70
C TYR A 301 -7.59 13.47 -15.73
N VAL A 302 -7.34 12.18 -15.48
CA VAL A 302 -6.21 11.72 -14.67
C VAL A 302 -5.47 10.69 -15.49
N LEU A 303 -4.24 10.98 -15.92
CA LEU A 303 -3.40 10.08 -16.70
C LEU A 303 -2.26 9.58 -15.83
N ASP A 304 -2.24 8.28 -15.53
CA ASP A 304 -1.18 7.66 -14.72
C ASP A 304 -0.90 8.40 -13.38
N GLY A 305 -1.96 8.92 -12.77
CA GLY A 305 -1.91 9.70 -11.52
C GLY A 305 -1.72 11.21 -11.71
N GLU A 306 -1.38 11.68 -12.91
CA GLU A 306 -1.27 13.12 -13.21
C GLU A 306 -2.63 13.72 -13.58
N LEU A 307 -3.02 14.80 -12.90
CA LEU A 307 -4.31 15.44 -13.09
C LEU A 307 -4.23 16.51 -14.19
N LEU A 308 -4.99 16.29 -15.25
CA LEU A 308 -5.03 17.10 -16.46
C LEU A 308 -6.41 17.75 -16.62
N ALA A 309 -6.44 19.03 -16.99
CA ALA A 309 -7.68 19.73 -17.29
C ALA A 309 -8.19 19.35 -18.69
N SER A 310 -9.51 19.19 -18.83
CA SER A 310 -10.14 19.14 -20.15
C SER A 310 -10.06 20.50 -20.84
N ASP A 311 -10.31 20.53 -22.15
CA ASP A 311 -10.62 21.79 -22.82
C ASP A 311 -11.86 22.43 -22.17
N ALA A 312 -11.80 23.73 -21.92
CA ALA A 312 -12.83 24.44 -21.16
C ALA A 312 -14.11 24.70 -21.98
N GLN A 313 -14.02 24.69 -23.31
CA GLN A 313 -15.15 24.97 -24.21
C GLN A 313 -15.80 23.68 -24.72
N THR A 314 -14.97 22.68 -25.08
CA THR A 314 -15.45 21.46 -25.73
C THR A 314 -15.60 20.29 -24.76
N GLY A 315 -14.96 20.34 -23.60
CA GLY A 315 -14.88 19.20 -22.68
C GLY A 315 -14.00 18.06 -23.21
N GLU A 316 -13.22 18.31 -24.26
CA GLU A 316 -12.35 17.32 -24.85
C GLU A 316 -11.21 16.92 -23.92
N ALA A 317 -10.78 15.66 -24.08
CA ALA A 317 -9.62 15.15 -23.39
C ALA A 317 -8.38 15.99 -23.75
N PRO A 318 -7.45 16.19 -22.82
CA PRO A 318 -6.20 16.88 -23.10
C PRO A 318 -5.38 16.12 -24.16
N SER A 319 -4.55 16.83 -24.92
CA SER A 319 -3.82 16.25 -26.07
C SER A 319 -2.96 15.04 -25.69
N GLN A 320 -2.41 15.03 -24.47
CA GLN A 320 -1.67 13.89 -23.92
C GLN A 320 -2.52 12.61 -23.88
N VAL A 321 -3.81 12.74 -23.58
CA VAL A 321 -4.75 11.61 -23.51
C VAL A 321 -5.28 11.25 -24.90
N GLN A 322 -5.51 12.23 -25.77
CA GLN A 322 -5.99 11.99 -27.14
C GLN A 322 -4.96 11.26 -28.01
N GLN A 323 -3.67 11.51 -27.78
CA GLN A 323 -2.57 10.93 -28.56
C GLN A 323 -2.21 9.49 -28.13
N LEU A 324 -2.79 8.97 -27.04
CA LEU A 324 -2.54 7.60 -26.60
C LEU A 324 -3.10 6.60 -27.61
N ALA A 325 -2.26 5.66 -28.05
CA ALA A 325 -2.74 4.54 -28.83
C ALA A 325 -3.67 3.68 -27.96
N PRO A 326 -4.80 3.18 -28.49
CA PRO A 326 -5.71 2.32 -27.73
C PRO A 326 -5.00 1.09 -27.13
N ASP A 327 -3.97 0.57 -27.80
CA ASP A 327 -3.19 -0.57 -27.34
C ASP A 327 -2.26 -0.24 -26.16
N ASP A 328 -1.97 1.04 -25.89
CA ASP A 328 -1.16 1.45 -24.73
C ASP A 328 -2.02 1.65 -23.48
N ILE A 329 -3.34 1.73 -23.63
CA ILE A 329 -4.28 1.91 -22.53
C ILE A 329 -4.54 0.55 -21.87
N GLN A 330 -4.32 0.49 -20.55
CA GLN A 330 -4.67 -0.68 -19.77
C GLN A 330 -6.10 -0.61 -19.26
N ARG A 331 -6.53 0.56 -18.80
CA ARG A 331 -7.87 0.77 -18.24
C ARG A 331 -8.30 2.22 -18.31
N VAL A 332 -9.57 2.46 -18.68
CA VAL A 332 -10.25 3.75 -18.48
C VAL A 332 -11.37 3.58 -17.46
N THR A 333 -11.39 4.47 -16.46
CA THR A 333 -12.40 4.50 -15.41
C THR A 333 -13.11 5.85 -15.44
N VAL A 334 -14.42 5.83 -15.67
CA VAL A 334 -15.23 7.05 -15.65
C VAL A 334 -15.95 7.14 -14.30
N LEU A 335 -15.76 8.27 -13.63
CA LEU A 335 -16.42 8.63 -12.38
C LEU A 335 -17.50 9.67 -12.64
N ASP A 336 -18.70 9.42 -12.13
CA ASP A 336 -19.80 10.38 -12.14
C ASP A 336 -19.49 11.59 -11.23
N GLY A 337 -20.17 12.72 -11.46
CA GLY A 337 -19.92 14.01 -10.80
C GLY A 337 -19.73 13.95 -9.27
N ASP A 338 -20.63 13.29 -8.54
CA ASP A 338 -20.53 13.20 -7.07
C ASP A 338 -19.27 12.44 -6.62
N MET A 339 -18.93 11.34 -7.31
CA MET A 339 -17.74 10.54 -7.00
C MET A 339 -16.47 11.27 -7.40
N ALA A 340 -16.50 11.92 -8.55
CA ALA A 340 -15.40 12.71 -9.07
C ALA A 340 -15.10 13.91 -8.17
N VAL A 341 -16.13 14.60 -7.67
CA VAL A 341 -15.97 15.71 -6.70
C VAL A 341 -15.37 15.22 -5.39
N ARG A 342 -15.81 14.06 -4.88
CA ARG A 342 -15.22 13.46 -3.68
C ARG A 342 -13.75 13.12 -3.87
N ALA A 343 -13.36 12.61 -5.04
CA ALA A 343 -11.99 12.19 -5.32
C ALA A 343 -11.05 13.37 -5.66
N PHE A 344 -11.50 14.34 -6.47
CA PHE A 344 -10.64 15.35 -7.10
C PHE A 344 -11.03 16.80 -6.76
N GLY A 345 -12.01 16.99 -5.89
CA GLY A 345 -12.51 18.29 -5.43
C GLY A 345 -13.54 18.94 -6.36
N PRO A 346 -14.00 20.16 -6.04
CA PRO A 346 -15.11 20.84 -6.73
C PRO A 346 -14.92 21.00 -8.25
N ARG A 347 -13.67 21.06 -8.72
CA ARG A 347 -13.34 21.12 -10.16
C ARG A 347 -13.88 19.93 -10.96
N ALA A 348 -14.08 18.78 -10.32
CA ALA A 348 -14.55 17.56 -10.96
C ALA A 348 -16.09 17.38 -10.88
N HIS A 349 -16.85 18.47 -10.69
CA HIS A 349 -18.33 18.45 -10.66
C HIS A 349 -18.96 17.85 -11.92
N SER A 350 -18.28 17.95 -13.07
CA SER A 350 -18.72 17.37 -14.34
C SER A 350 -18.29 15.92 -14.54
N GLY A 351 -17.66 15.29 -13.54
CA GLY A 351 -17.11 13.93 -13.62
C GLY A 351 -15.58 13.92 -13.71
N ALA A 352 -15.02 12.70 -13.72
CA ALA A 352 -13.60 12.49 -13.95
C ALA A 352 -13.36 11.25 -14.81
N VAL A 353 -12.31 11.28 -15.62
CA VAL A 353 -11.88 10.16 -16.47
C VAL A 353 -10.46 9.80 -16.08
N ILE A 354 -10.29 8.64 -15.45
CA ILE A 354 -9.00 8.12 -15.04
C ILE A 354 -8.51 7.14 -16.09
N VAL A 355 -7.36 7.42 -16.68
CA VAL A 355 -6.69 6.61 -17.70
C VAL A 355 -5.41 6.06 -17.09
N VAL A 356 -5.24 4.75 -17.16
CA VAL A 356 -4.02 4.05 -16.74
C VAL A 356 -3.41 3.35 -17.95
N THR A 357 -2.14 3.62 -18.23
CA THR A 357 -1.38 3.00 -19.32
C THR A 357 -0.76 1.67 -18.89
N LYS A 358 -0.51 0.78 -19.86
CA LYS A 358 0.18 -0.49 -19.61
C LYS A 358 1.58 -0.28 -19.05
N ALA A 359 2.28 0.76 -19.52
CA ALA A 359 3.62 1.10 -19.06
C ALA A 359 3.65 1.60 -17.60
N ALA A 360 2.63 2.34 -17.16
CA ALA A 360 2.52 2.73 -15.75
C ALA A 360 2.20 1.53 -14.86
N ALA A 361 1.24 0.70 -15.25
CA ALA A 361 0.86 -0.49 -14.47
C ALA A 361 1.98 -1.54 -14.38
N GLN A 362 2.85 -1.66 -15.38
CA GLN A 362 4.03 -2.53 -15.33
C GLN A 362 5.13 -2.01 -14.39
N ARG A 363 5.25 -0.69 -14.22
CA ARG A 363 6.21 -0.08 -13.28
C ARG A 363 5.85 -0.32 -11.81
N GLU A 364 4.59 -0.69 -11.54
CA GLU A 364 4.08 -0.96 -10.20
C GLU A 364 4.15 -2.46 -9.82
N GLN A 365 4.54 -3.34 -10.75
CA GLN A 365 4.78 -4.77 -10.51
C GLN A 365 6.26 -5.04 -10.25
#